data_AF-A0A376KTI5-F1
#
_entry.id   AF-A0A376KTI5-F1
#
_cell.length_a   1.000
_cell.length_b   1.000
_cell.length_c   1.000
_cell.angle_alpha   90.00
_cell.angle_beta   90.00
_cell.angle_gamma   90.00
#
_symmetry.space_group_name_H-M   'P 1'
#
loop_
_entity.id
_entity.type
_entity.pdbx_description
1 polymer ?
#
loop_
_entity_poly.entity_id
_entity_poly.type
_entity_poly.pdbx_seq_one_letter_code
_entity_poly.pdbx_strand_id
1 'polypeptide(L)'
;MTGGRAEHFAKEIAASGDIAKSRADLIARTELGRATGALDQARALSIGSNGYIWRTAEDGDVRHSHREMEGKFVEWGKPPTLDGMTGHAGELPNCRCYKEIVFPTSHSYPA
;
A
#
# COMPACT_ATOMS: atom_id res chain seq x y z
N MET A 1 29.80 -14.00 40.36
CA MET A 1 29.17 -12.71 39.99
C MET A 1 28.33 -12.95 38.74
N THR A 2 27.00 -12.98 38.89
CA THR A 2 26.03 -13.30 37.82
C THR A 2 25.87 -12.13 36.84
N GLY A 3 26.76 -12.06 35.83
CA GLY A 3 26.68 -11.07 34.74
C GLY A 3 25.65 -11.40 33.65
N GLY A 4 25.22 -12.67 33.54
CA GLY A 4 24.41 -13.12 32.40
C GLY A 4 22.95 -12.63 32.38
N ARG A 5 22.34 -12.31 33.53
CA ARG A 5 20.90 -11.95 33.56
C ARG A 5 20.62 -10.51 33.15
N ALA A 6 21.39 -9.55 33.66
CA ALA A 6 21.17 -8.13 33.36
C ALA A 6 21.44 -7.83 31.87
N GLU A 7 22.50 -8.42 31.31
CA GLU A 7 22.83 -8.28 29.89
C GLU A 7 21.75 -8.92 29.00
N HIS A 8 21.20 -10.07 29.40
CA HIS A 8 20.10 -10.73 28.67
C HIS A 8 18.83 -9.85 28.63
N PHE A 9 18.39 -9.34 29.79
CA PHE A 9 17.22 -8.44 29.83
C PHE A 9 17.45 -7.15 29.04
N ALA A 10 18.65 -6.56 29.10
CA ALA A 10 18.98 -5.38 28.29
C ALA A 10 18.86 -5.67 26.78
N LYS A 11 19.30 -6.85 26.32
CA LYS A 11 19.14 -7.29 24.92
C LYS A 11 17.67 -7.47 24.54
N GLU A 12 16.87 -8.09 25.40
CA GLU A 12 15.42 -8.26 25.15
C GLU A 12 14.68 -6.92 25.08
N ILE A 13 14.99 -5.99 25.99
CA ILE A 13 14.41 -4.65 25.99
C ILE A 13 14.79 -3.89 24.71
N ALA A 14 16.07 -3.91 24.32
CA ALA A 14 16.53 -3.28 23.08
C ALA A 14 15.81 -3.86 21.85
N ALA A 15 15.74 -5.20 21.75
CA ALA A 15 15.02 -5.87 20.67
C ALA A 15 13.53 -5.51 20.63
N SER A 16 12.87 -5.37 21.79
CA SER A 16 11.48 -4.93 21.86
C SER A 16 11.28 -3.50 21.35
N GLY A 17 12.25 -2.60 21.60
CA GLY A 17 12.28 -1.23 21.08
C GLY A 17 12.41 -1.19 19.56
N ASP A 18 13.26 -2.04 18.99
CA ASP A 18 13.42 -2.16 17.53
C ASP A 18 12.14 -2.67 16.85
N ILE A 19 11.45 -3.64 17.47
CA ILE A 19 10.14 -4.12 17.00
C ILE A 19 9.11 -2.99 17.04
N ALA A 20 9.09 -2.20 18.11
CA ALA A 20 8.16 -1.07 18.25
C ALA A 20 8.41 -0.01 17.15
N LYS A 21 9.68 0.31 16.87
CA LYS A 21 10.05 1.22 15.79
C LYS A 21 9.64 0.69 14.41
N SER A 22 9.94 -0.57 14.12
CA SER A 22 9.59 -1.20 12.84
C SER A 22 8.08 -1.17 12.59
N ARG A 23 7.26 -1.40 13.62
CA ARG A 23 5.80 -1.27 13.53
C ARG A 23 5.36 0.17 13.30
N ALA A 24 5.94 1.13 14.00
CA ALA A 24 5.63 2.55 13.80
C ALA A 24 5.95 3.01 12.37
N ASP A 25 7.10 2.61 11.83
CA ASP A 25 7.50 2.91 10.45
C ASP A 25 6.52 2.29 9.43
N LEU A 26 6.09 1.04 9.66
CA LEU A 26 5.09 0.39 8.82
C LEU A 26 3.75 1.14 8.82
N ILE A 27 3.28 1.55 9.99
CA ILE A 27 2.04 2.33 10.14
C ILE A 27 2.19 3.66 9.40
N ALA A 28 3.27 4.41 9.66
CA ALA A 28 3.50 5.71 9.04
C ALA A 28 3.53 5.62 7.50
N ARG A 29 4.21 4.63 6.93
CA ARG A 29 4.25 4.42 5.47
C ARG A 29 2.88 4.07 4.90
N THR A 30 2.13 3.22 5.60
CA THR A 30 0.79 2.80 5.18
C THR A 30 -0.17 4.00 5.17
N GLU A 31 -0.17 4.81 6.23
CA GLU A 31 -1.03 5.99 6.31
C GLU A 31 -0.62 7.08 5.30
N LEU A 32 0.67 7.24 5.02
CA LEU A 32 1.13 8.14 3.96
C LEU A 32 0.66 7.67 2.56
N GLY A 33 0.70 6.36 2.31
CA GLY A 33 0.16 5.76 1.09
C GLY A 33 -1.33 6.03 0.92
N ARG A 34 -2.12 5.83 1.98
CA ARG A 34 -3.56 6.15 2.02
C ARG A 34 -3.84 7.64 1.79
N ALA A 35 -3.10 8.52 2.44
CA ALA A 35 -3.25 9.96 2.27
C ALA A 35 -2.96 10.39 0.82
N THR A 36 -1.89 9.84 0.22
CA THR A 36 -1.53 10.11 -1.18
C THR A 36 -2.61 9.59 -2.12
N GLY A 37 -3.11 8.37 -1.87
CA GLY A 37 -4.18 7.78 -2.66
C GLY A 37 -5.49 8.56 -2.62
N ALA A 38 -5.87 9.11 -1.46
CA ALA A 38 -7.03 9.99 -1.34
C ALA A 38 -6.87 11.28 -2.17
N LEU A 39 -5.66 11.86 -2.20
CA LEU A 39 -5.37 13.04 -3.04
C LEU A 39 -5.43 12.70 -4.53
N ASP A 40 -4.86 11.56 -4.94
CA ASP A 40 -4.91 11.10 -6.33
C ASP A 40 -6.34 10.85 -6.78
N GLN A 41 -7.15 10.19 -5.96
CA GLN A 41 -8.57 9.96 -6.21
C GLN A 41 -9.33 11.29 -6.36
N ALA A 42 -9.14 12.23 -5.43
CA ALA A 42 -9.82 13.53 -5.49
C ALA A 42 -9.48 14.29 -6.78
N ARG A 43 -8.20 14.28 -7.19
CA ARG A 43 -7.76 14.92 -8.44
C ARG A 43 -8.31 14.20 -9.68
N ALA A 44 -8.25 12.88 -9.70
CA ALA A 44 -8.77 12.08 -10.81
C ALA A 44 -10.28 12.29 -11.00
N LEU A 45 -11.05 12.25 -9.91
CA LEU A 45 -12.50 12.53 -9.95
C LEU A 45 -12.78 13.96 -10.45
N SER A 46 -11.96 14.94 -10.07
CA SER A 46 -12.14 16.33 -10.51
C SER A 46 -12.01 16.54 -12.03
N ILE A 47 -11.29 15.64 -12.70
CA ILE A 47 -11.14 15.64 -14.17
C ILE A 47 -12.06 14.63 -14.86
N GLY A 48 -12.99 13.98 -14.14
CA GLY A 48 -13.93 13.02 -14.69
C GLY A 48 -13.38 11.61 -14.89
N SER A 49 -12.28 11.25 -14.23
CA SER A 49 -11.74 9.89 -14.27
C SER A 49 -12.52 8.93 -13.36
N ASN A 50 -13.06 7.86 -13.92
CA ASN A 50 -13.82 6.85 -13.16
C ASN A 50 -12.94 5.84 -12.41
N GLY A 51 -11.64 5.78 -12.71
CA GLY A 51 -10.73 4.80 -12.13
C GLY A 51 -9.33 4.85 -12.72
N TYR A 52 -8.55 3.83 -12.40
CA TYR A 52 -7.15 3.73 -12.80
C TYR A 52 -6.79 2.30 -13.20
N ILE A 53 -5.71 2.13 -13.95
CA ILE A 53 -5.09 0.82 -14.18
C ILE A 53 -4.13 0.54 -13.02
N TRP A 54 -4.29 -0.61 -12.37
CA TRP A 54 -3.41 -1.02 -11.28
C TRP A 54 -2.05 -1.46 -11.83
N ARG A 55 -0.99 -0.79 -11.38
CA ARG A 55 0.39 -1.13 -11.73
C ARG A 55 1.16 -1.58 -10.51
N THR A 56 2.02 -2.57 -10.70
CA THR A 56 2.88 -3.12 -9.66
C THR A 56 4.29 -2.55 -9.77
N ALA A 57 5.12 -2.81 -8.77
CA ALA A 57 6.55 -2.51 -8.86
C ALA A 57 7.33 -3.50 -9.76
N GLU A 58 6.65 -4.53 -10.28
CA GLU A 58 7.19 -5.55 -11.20
C GLU A 58 8.44 -6.30 -10.69
N ASP A 59 8.64 -6.37 -9.38
CA ASP A 59 9.77 -7.06 -8.76
C ASP A 59 9.37 -8.26 -7.89
N GLY A 60 10.39 -8.95 -7.35
CA GLY A 60 10.22 -10.17 -6.56
C GLY A 60 9.44 -9.98 -5.26
N ASP A 61 9.43 -8.77 -4.69
CA ASP A 61 8.76 -8.46 -3.42
C ASP A 61 7.26 -8.17 -3.59
N VAL A 62 6.79 -8.01 -4.83
CA VAL A 62 5.34 -7.88 -5.11
C VAL A 62 4.64 -9.15 -4.62
N ARG A 63 3.58 -9.00 -3.83
CA ARG A 63 2.79 -10.14 -3.33
C ARG A 63 2.01 -10.78 -4.47
N HIS A 64 1.70 -12.08 -4.37
CA HIS A 64 1.01 -12.79 -5.44
C HIS A 64 -0.35 -12.17 -5.81
N SER A 65 -1.18 -11.86 -4.81
CA SER A 65 -2.47 -11.16 -4.98
C SER A 65 -2.33 -9.78 -5.66
N HIS A 66 -1.22 -9.09 -5.42
CA HIS A 66 -0.91 -7.82 -6.07
C HIS A 66 -0.44 -8.00 -7.52
N ARG A 67 0.35 -9.04 -7.82
CA ARG A 67 0.73 -9.40 -9.19
C ARG A 67 -0.49 -9.70 -10.05
N GLU A 68 -1.49 -10.38 -9.49
CA GLU A 68 -2.75 -10.65 -10.19
C GLU A 68 -3.54 -9.39 -10.54
N MET A 69 -3.22 -8.24 -9.94
CA MET A 69 -3.87 -6.97 -10.25
C MET A 69 -3.18 -6.19 -11.37
N GLU A 70 -1.98 -6.58 -11.80
CA GLU A 70 -1.25 -5.89 -12.87
C GLU A 70 -2.13 -5.70 -14.12
N GLY A 71 -2.25 -4.46 -14.58
CA GLY A 71 -3.04 -4.10 -15.76
C GLY A 71 -4.56 -4.10 -15.57
N LYS A 72 -5.09 -4.46 -14.40
CA LYS A 72 -6.55 -4.45 -14.16
C LYS A 72 -7.06 -3.04 -13.90
N PHE A 73 -8.20 -2.71 -14.50
CA PHE A 73 -8.93 -1.48 -14.17
C PHE A 73 -9.58 -1.58 -12.80
N VAL A 74 -9.44 -0.54 -11.99
CA VAL A 74 -10.07 -0.40 -10.68
C VAL A 74 -10.88 0.88 -10.65
N GLU A 75 -12.19 0.73 -10.47
CA GLU A 75 -13.12 1.83 -10.23
C GLU A 75 -12.88 2.42 -8.84
N TRP A 76 -12.88 3.74 -8.71
CA TRP A 76 -12.64 4.42 -7.44
C TRP A 76 -13.60 4.01 -6.32
N GLY A 77 -14.86 3.73 -6.65
CA GLY A 77 -15.88 3.29 -5.69
C GLY A 77 -15.81 1.81 -5.32
N LYS A 78 -14.94 1.02 -5.96
CA LYS A 78 -14.86 -0.45 -5.80
C LYS A 78 -13.41 -0.92 -5.64
N PRO A 79 -12.70 -0.51 -4.58
CA PRO A 79 -11.37 -1.02 -4.29
C PRO A 79 -11.38 -2.55 -4.13
N PRO A 80 -10.34 -3.26 -4.63
CA PRO A 80 -10.22 -4.69 -4.42
C PRO A 80 -9.92 -5.02 -2.96
N THR A 81 -10.19 -6.28 -2.58
CA THR A 81 -9.75 -6.85 -1.30
C THR A 81 -8.63 -7.85 -1.59
N LEU A 82 -7.42 -7.55 -1.11
CA LEU A 82 -6.22 -8.36 -1.30
C LEU A 82 -5.59 -8.63 0.07
N ASP A 83 -5.11 -9.85 0.28
CA ASP A 83 -4.46 -10.24 1.55
C ASP A 83 -5.32 -9.94 2.81
N GLY A 84 -6.65 -10.04 2.67
CA GLY A 84 -7.59 -9.74 3.75
C GLY A 84 -7.80 -8.24 4.04
N MET A 85 -7.31 -7.34 3.20
CA MET A 85 -7.47 -5.89 3.35
C MET A 85 -8.06 -5.26 2.08
N THR A 86 -9.01 -4.36 2.23
CA THR A 86 -9.57 -3.57 1.13
C THR A 86 -8.81 -2.26 0.98
N GLY A 87 -8.36 -1.93 -0.23
CA GLY A 87 -7.65 -0.68 -0.50
C GLY A 87 -7.16 -0.56 -1.94
N HIS A 88 -6.75 0.63 -2.34
CA HIS A 88 -6.23 0.86 -3.68
C HIS A 88 -4.71 0.58 -3.79
N ALA A 89 -4.19 0.69 -5.01
CA ALA A 89 -2.76 0.50 -5.28
C ALA A 89 -1.94 1.49 -4.43
N GLY A 90 -0.96 0.97 -3.70
CA GLY A 90 -0.07 1.76 -2.83
C GLY A 90 -0.60 2.03 -1.43
N GLU A 91 -1.79 1.55 -1.06
CA GLU A 91 -2.44 1.87 0.23
C GLU A 91 -2.41 0.73 1.26
N LEU A 92 -1.95 -0.45 0.84
CA LEU A 92 -1.79 -1.61 1.71
C LEU A 92 -0.38 -1.61 2.34
N PRO A 93 -0.18 -2.29 3.49
CA PRO A 93 1.12 -2.34 4.17
C PRO A 93 2.26 -2.75 3.23
N ASN A 94 3.34 -1.95 3.23
CA ASN A 94 4.52 -2.10 2.34
C ASN A 94 4.22 -2.19 0.84
N CYS A 95 3.03 -1.77 0.39
CA CYS A 95 2.66 -1.82 -1.01
C CYS A 95 3.38 -0.74 -1.83
N ARG A 96 4.04 -1.15 -2.92
CA ARG A 96 4.68 -0.26 -3.91
C ARG A 96 3.95 -0.23 -5.25
N CYS A 97 2.74 -0.78 -5.32
CA CYS A 97 1.86 -0.63 -6.47
C CYS A 97 1.44 0.83 -6.61
N TYR A 98 1.10 1.26 -7.82
CA TYR A 98 0.68 2.62 -8.10
C TYR A 98 -0.50 2.67 -9.07
N LYS A 99 -1.11 3.85 -9.16
CA LYS A 99 -2.34 4.10 -9.90
C LYS A 99 -1.99 4.78 -11.22
N GLU A 100 -2.15 4.10 -12.34
CA GLU A 100 -2.07 4.74 -13.66
C GLU A 100 -3.46 5.32 -13.99
N ILE A 101 -3.63 6.63 -13.77
CA ILE A 101 -4.94 7.30 -13.89
C ILE A 101 -5.45 7.23 -15.33
N VAL A 102 -6.68 6.72 -15.51
CA VAL A 102 -7.31 6.70 -16.84
C VAL A 102 -8.08 8.00 -17.04
N PHE A 103 -7.55 8.85 -17.92
CA PHE A 103 -8.21 10.08 -18.34
C PHE A 103 -9.51 9.77 -19.10
N PRO A 104 -10.59 10.53 -18.90
CA PRO A 104 -11.78 10.38 -19.71
C PRO A 104 -11.45 10.75 -21.16
N THR A 105 -11.54 9.77 -22.05
CA THR A 105 -11.51 10.00 -23.49
C THR A 105 -12.90 10.43 -23.97
N SER A 106 -12.98 11.18 -25.07
CA SER A 106 -14.25 11.58 -25.71
C SER A 106 -15.12 10.41 -26.20
N HIS A 107 -14.60 9.17 -26.10
CA HIS A 107 -15.30 7.93 -26.39
C HIS A 107 -15.14 7.01 -25.18
N SER A 108 -16.25 6.43 -24.73
CA SER A 108 -16.44 5.68 -23.48
C SER A 108 -15.37 4.64 -23.15
N TYR A 109 -15.11 4.46 -21.86
CA TYR A 109 -14.25 3.41 -21.28
C TYR A 109 -14.62 2.02 -21.81
N PRO A 110 -13.63 1.14 -22.10
CA PRO A 110 -13.92 -0.25 -22.43
C PRO A 110 -14.59 -0.94 -21.23
N ALA A 111 -15.69 -1.64 -21.54
CA ALA A 111 -16.48 -2.43 -20.60
C ALA A 111 -15.71 -3.64 -20.05
#